data_AF-A0A6B0RE69-F1
#
_entry.id   AF-A0A6B0RE69-F1
#
_cell.length_a   1.000
_cell.length_b   1.000
_cell.length_c   1.000
_cell.angle_alpha   90.00
_cell.angle_beta   90.00
_cell.angle_gamma   90.00
#
_symmetry.space_group_name_H-M   'P 1'
#
loop_
_entity.id
_entity.type
_entity.pdbx_description
1 polymer ?
#
loop_
_entity_poly.entity_id
_entity_poly.type
_entity_poly.pdbx_seq_one_letter_code
_entity_poly.pdbx_strand_id
1 'polypeptide(L)' 'MALKKFVTVKFLNNSTVDPMDSEEFGFYRSGQAKKTIPSQDSTLYTEDCLGLKAMEDTWL' A
#
# COMPACT_ATOMS: atom_id res chain seq x y z
N MET A 1 -13.10 19.51 -4.47
CA MET A 1 -13.53 18.10 -4.60
C MET A 1 -12.59 17.27 -3.73
N ALA A 2 -13.12 16.36 -2.90
CA ALA A 2 -12.31 15.46 -2.06
C ALA A 2 -12.56 14.02 -2.48
N LEU A 3 -11.53 13.16 -2.39
CA LEU A 3 -11.66 11.74 -2.67
C LEU A 3 -12.55 11.11 -1.60
N LYS A 4 -13.74 10.65 -2.00
CA LYS A 4 -14.70 10.07 -1.07
C LYS A 4 -14.36 8.64 -0.69
N LYS A 5 -13.90 7.81 -1.64
CA LYS A 5 -13.56 6.39 -1.48
C LYS A 5 -12.28 6.11 -2.23
N PHE A 6 -11.36 5.39 -1.60
CA PHE A 6 -10.18 4.84 -2.24
C PHE A 6 -10.25 3.32 -2.17
N VAL A 7 -10.33 2.67 -3.32
CA VAL A 7 -10.50 1.22 -3.43
C VAL A 7 -9.29 0.68 -4.17
N THR A 8 -8.51 -0.16 -3.50
CA THR A 8 -7.44 -0.95 -4.10
C THR A 8 -7.96 -2.35 -4.43
N VAL A 9 -7.47 -2.93 -5.52
CA VAL A 9 -7.82 -4.28 -5.95
C VAL A 9 -6.53 -5.00 -6.28
N LYS A 10 -6.30 -6.13 -5.62
CA LYS A 10 -5.13 -6.98 -5.84
C LYS A 10 -5.49 -8.24 -6.60
N PHE A 11 -4.70 -8.56 -7.61
CA PHE A 11 -4.81 -9.80 -8.38
C PHE A 11 -3.83 -10.84 -7.84
N LEU A 12 -4.36 -11.89 -7.21
CA LEU A 12 -3.55 -12.92 -6.52
C LEU A 12 -2.63 -13.74 -7.46
N ASN A 13 -2.91 -13.74 -8.76
CA ASN A 13 -2.17 -14.48 -9.78
C ASN A 13 -1.58 -13.56 -10.84
N ASN A 14 -1.21 -12.33 -10.47
CA ASN A 14 -0.59 -11.40 -11.41
C ASN A 14 0.86 -11.81 -11.70
N SER A 15 1.19 -12.05 -12.97
CA SER A 15 2.56 -12.33 -13.42
C SER A 15 3.28 -11.12 -14.03
N THR A 16 2.60 -9.98 -14.14
CA THR A 16 3.10 -8.75 -14.77
C THR A 16 3.65 -7.76 -13.74
N VAL A 17 3.05 -7.69 -12.56
CA VAL A 17 3.44 -6.76 -11.50
C VAL A 17 4.36 -7.45 -10.48
N ASP A 18 5.55 -6.90 -10.28
CA ASP A 18 6.56 -7.40 -9.34
C ASP A 18 7.07 -6.24 -8.44
N PRO A 19 6.76 -6.22 -7.13
CA PRO A 19 6.00 -7.22 -6.37
C PRO A 19 4.49 -7.02 -6.51
N MET A 20 3.71 -8.12 -6.47
CA MET A 20 2.24 -8.06 -6.47
C MET A 20 1.65 -7.20 -5.35
N ASP A 21 2.35 -7.07 -4.22
CA ASP A 21 1.93 -6.22 -3.10
C ASP A 21 1.88 -4.72 -3.44
N SER A 22 2.54 -4.30 -4.52
CA SER A 22 2.52 -2.91 -4.98
C SER A 22 1.15 -2.42 -5.44
N GLU A 23 0.23 -3.33 -5.77
CA GLU A 23 -1.15 -3.00 -6.11
C GLU A 23 -1.93 -2.42 -4.91
N GLU A 24 -1.46 -2.68 -3.68
CA GLU A 24 -2.05 -2.21 -2.42
C GLU A 24 -1.05 -1.42 -1.57
N PHE A 25 -0.15 -0.67 -2.21
CA PHE A 25 0.90 0.15 -1.56
C PHE A 25 1.90 -0.63 -0.69
N GLY A 26 1.88 -1.96 -0.75
CA GLY A 26 2.95 -2.80 -0.21
C GLY A 26 4.17 -2.78 -1.13
N PHE A 27 5.36 -3.02 -0.57
CA PHE A 27 6.58 -3.06 -1.39
C PHE A 27 7.65 -3.95 -0.77
N TYR A 28 8.76 -4.13 -1.47
CA TYR A 28 9.93 -4.79 -0.91
C TYR A 28 10.46 -4.05 0.33
N ARG A 29 10.85 -4.82 1.36
CA ARG A 29 11.59 -4.26 2.49
C ARG A 29 12.88 -3.63 1.99
N SER A 30 13.16 -2.40 2.43
CA SER A 30 14.36 -1.66 2.03
C SER A 30 15.64 -2.47 2.23
N GLY A 31 16.58 -2.33 1.27
CA GLY A 31 17.87 -3.02 1.27
C GLY A 31 17.88 -4.42 0.65
N GLN A 32 16.75 -4.90 0.12
CA GLN A 32 16.66 -6.21 -0.54
C GLN A 32 15.44 -6.28 -1.48
N ALA A 33 15.34 -7.36 -2.28
CA ALA A 33 14.28 -7.58 -3.27
C ALA A 33 13.68 -9.01 -3.20
N LYS A 34 13.44 -9.53 -1.99
CA LYS A 34 12.86 -10.87 -1.76
C LYS A 34 11.62 -10.86 -0.86
N LYS A 35 11.69 -10.17 0.28
CA LYS A 35 10.61 -10.05 1.25
C LYS A 35 9.87 -8.75 1.04
N THR A 36 8.55 -8.81 0.95
CA THR A 36 7.68 -7.65 0.90
C THR A 36 7.16 -7.30 2.31
N ILE A 37 6.73 -6.06 2.45
CA ILE A 37 6.03 -5.53 3.63
C ILE A 37 4.71 -4.92 3.17
N PRO A 38 3.64 -5.03 3.97
CA PRO A 38 2.36 -4.39 3.67
C PRO A 38 2.47 -2.86 3.79
N SER A 39 1.51 -2.14 3.24
CA SER A 39 1.48 -0.67 3.28
C SER A 39 1.58 -0.15 4.72
N GLN A 40 0.89 -0.77 5.68
CA GLN A 40 0.82 -0.36 7.08
C GLN A 40 2.17 -0.39 7.81
N ASP A 41 3.09 -1.24 7.36
CA ASP A 41 4.43 -1.38 7.94
C ASP A 41 5.47 -0.46 7.27
N SER A 42 5.06 0.29 6.24
CA SER A 42 5.94 1.20 5.50
C SER A 42 6.01 2.59 6.15
N THR A 43 7.13 3.28 5.96
CA THR A 43 7.30 4.66 6.44
C THR A 43 6.26 5.60 5.82
N LEU A 44 5.90 5.35 4.56
CA LEU A 44 4.89 6.10 3.81
C LEU A 44 3.53 6.12 4.53
N TYR A 45 3.15 5.01 5.17
CA TYR A 45 1.92 4.92 5.94
C TYR A 45 2.11 5.39 7.39
N THR A 46 3.19 4.98 8.07
CA THR A 46 3.39 5.32 9.49
C THR A 46 3.60 6.81 9.73
N GLU A 47 4.24 7.50 8.79
CA GLU A 47 4.45 8.96 8.81
C GLU A 47 3.34 9.71 8.07
N ASP A 48 2.33 8.98 7.58
CA ASP A 48 1.17 9.50 6.84
C ASP A 48 1.54 10.45 5.68
N CYS A 49 2.61 10.14 4.95
CA CYS A 49 3.17 11.04 3.93
C CYS A 49 2.18 11.39 2.81
N LEU A 50 1.21 10.51 2.56
CA LEU A 50 0.17 10.67 1.53
C LEU A 50 -1.25 10.76 2.09
N GLY A 51 -1.42 10.79 3.42
CA GLY A 51 -2.75 10.79 4.05
C GLY A 51 -3.46 9.43 4.03
N LEU A 52 -2.76 8.32 3.74
CA LEU A 52 -3.38 6.99 3.67
C LEU A 52 -3.92 6.54 5.03
N LYS A 53 -3.20 6.86 6.11
CA LYS A 53 -3.64 6.53 7.47
C LYS A 53 -4.84 7.37 7.88
N ALA A 54 -4.78 8.69 7.63
CA ALA A 54 -5.92 9.57 7.87
C ALA A 54 -7.16 9.15 7.07
N MET A 55 -6.97 8.68 5.83
CA MET A 55 -8.04 8.13 5.02
C MET A 55 -8.62 6.87 5.66
N GLU A 56 -7.81 5.89 6.05
CA GLU A 56 -8.25 4.66 6.74
C GLU A 56 -9.03 4.96 8.03
N ASP A 57 -8.51 5.86 8.88
CA ASP A 57 -9.14 6.26 10.13
C ASP A 57 -10.52 6.92 9.93
N THR A 58 -10.75 7.55 8.78
CA THR A 58 -12.04 8.21 8.45
C THR A 58 -13.13 7.19 8.05
N TRP A 59 -12.76 5.94 7.76
CA TRP A 59 -13.71 4.86 7.39
C TRP A 59 -14.31 4.13 8.58
N LEU A 60 -13.71 4.25 9.76
CA LEU A 60 -14.13 3.63 11.02
C LEU A 60 -15.17 4.51 11.74
#